data_AF-A0A9D9YBK4-F1
#
_entry.id   AF-A0A9D9YBK4-F1
#
_cell.length_a   1.000
_cell.length_b   1.000
_cell.length_c   1.000
_cell.angle_alpha   90.00
_cell.angle_beta   90.00
_cell.angle_gamma   90.00
#
_symmetry.space_group_name_H-M   'P 1'
#
loop_
_entity.id
_entity.type
_entity.pdbx_description
1 polymer ?
#
loop_
_entity_poly.entity_id
_entity_poly.type
_entity_poly.pdbx_seq_one_letter_code
_entity_poly.pdbx_strand_id
1 'polypeptide(L)'
;MKVKKLILLFLLVAPSFFYAGVVHHTLISITEQKVLGHMFKHVMTSGGAEKDEFFIDGYAVPKDNYTTEFERACRKEQEDQAMLQQEQLRARLQFADVVQVEIAAKLLNKLLHQTTQLLHRINNPALEKFFVFSNNTIESSEQLLQLKNFTQQLAPSVQKKIANNDFEGLNLLYTKLENWPTRLEKFFQETVQSAIKKSDDTVMLKELLKLVSELS
;
A
#
# COMPACT_ATOMS: atom_id res chain seq x y z
N MET A 1 -44.82 116.84 2.03
CA MET A 1 -46.13 116.15 2.10
C MET A 1 -45.92 114.70 2.53
N LYS A 2 -46.74 114.20 3.44
CA LYS A 2 -46.69 112.86 4.05
C LYS A 2 -47.36 111.82 3.13
N VAL A 3 -46.72 110.66 2.93
CA VAL A 3 -47.37 109.36 2.65
C VAL A 3 -46.43 108.27 3.21
N LYS A 4 -46.59 107.80 4.46
CA LYS A 4 -47.38 106.64 4.95
C LYS A 4 -47.17 105.30 4.20
N LYS A 5 -46.51 104.38 4.92
CA LYS A 5 -46.71 102.92 5.04
C LYS A 5 -46.45 102.03 3.80
N LEU A 6 -45.50 101.10 3.91
CA LEU A 6 -45.85 99.68 4.09
C LEU A 6 -44.65 98.88 4.63
N ILE A 7 -44.89 98.16 5.72
CA ILE A 7 -44.04 97.10 6.25
C ILE A 7 -44.35 95.86 5.40
N LEU A 8 -43.33 95.21 4.84
CA LEU A 8 -43.43 93.82 4.41
C LEU A 8 -42.18 93.06 4.89
N LEU A 9 -42.41 92.34 5.99
CA LEU A 9 -41.51 91.39 6.60
C LEU A 9 -41.44 90.16 5.70
N PHE A 10 -40.43 90.06 4.82
CA PHE A 10 -40.15 88.82 4.10
C PHE A 10 -39.16 87.99 4.90
N LEU A 11 -39.71 87.05 5.66
CA LEU A 11 -39.03 85.95 6.33
C LEU A 11 -38.42 85.06 5.23
N LEU A 12 -37.16 85.35 4.87
CA LEU A 12 -36.35 84.45 4.03
C LEU A 12 -35.98 83.23 4.87
N VAL A 13 -36.87 82.24 4.83
CA VAL A 13 -36.57 80.85 5.14
C VAL A 13 -35.48 80.42 4.17
N ALA A 14 -34.23 80.31 4.64
CA ALA A 14 -33.17 79.68 3.87
C ALA A 14 -33.52 78.18 3.72
N PRO A 15 -33.71 77.65 2.51
CA PRO A 15 -33.72 76.21 2.34
C PRO A 15 -32.28 75.74 2.50
N SER A 16 -32.02 75.05 3.60
CA SER A 16 -30.81 74.24 3.78
C SER A 16 -30.69 73.29 2.59
N PHE A 17 -29.75 73.57 1.70
CA PHE A 17 -29.32 72.67 0.64
C PHE A 17 -28.81 71.39 1.30
N PHE A 18 -29.64 70.35 1.35
CA PHE A 18 -29.17 68.98 1.54
C PHE A 18 -28.35 68.63 0.31
N TYR A 19 -27.03 68.67 0.44
CA TYR A 19 -26.10 68.13 -0.53
C TYR A 19 -26.33 66.61 -0.55
N ALA A 20 -27.04 66.11 -1.57
CA ALA A 20 -27.13 64.68 -1.83
C ALA A 20 -25.75 64.19 -2.28
N GLY A 21 -24.91 63.81 -1.31
CA GLY A 21 -23.66 63.14 -1.58
C GLY A 21 -23.96 61.82 -2.28
N VAL A 22 -23.59 61.71 -3.55
CA VAL A 22 -23.66 60.45 -4.27
C VAL A 22 -22.64 59.51 -3.62
N VAL A 23 -23.12 58.54 -2.84
CA VAL A 23 -22.27 57.48 -2.29
C VAL A 23 -21.98 56.51 -3.44
N HIS A 24 -20.77 56.58 -4.00
CA HIS A 24 -20.29 55.55 -4.91
C HIS A 24 -19.89 54.33 -4.09
N HIS A 25 -20.69 53.27 -4.17
CA HIS A 25 -20.29 51.95 -3.67
C HIS A 25 -19.32 51.35 -4.68
N THR A 26 -18.04 51.26 -4.32
CA THR A 26 -17.03 50.48 -5.05
C THR A 26 -16.98 49.07 -4.46
N LEU A 27 -17.23 48.06 -5.30
CA LEU A 27 -17.02 46.66 -4.95
C LEU A 27 -15.60 46.27 -5.37
N ILE A 28 -14.84 45.64 -4.46
CA ILE A 28 -13.51 45.12 -4.77
C ILE A 28 -13.56 43.60 -4.56
N SER A 29 -13.25 42.84 -5.61
CA SER A 29 -13.09 41.39 -5.57
C SER A 29 -11.61 41.05 -5.76
N ILE A 30 -11.06 40.20 -4.89
CA ILE A 30 -9.67 39.78 -4.95
C ILE A 30 -9.63 38.26 -5.00
N THR A 31 -8.98 37.72 -6.02
CA THR A 31 -8.68 36.28 -6.13
C THR A 31 -7.18 36.08 -6.08
N GLU A 32 -6.71 35.28 -5.13
CA GLU A 32 -5.29 34.91 -4.97
C GLU A 32 -5.15 33.40 -5.08
N GLN A 33 -4.22 32.93 -5.91
CA GLN A 33 -3.94 31.52 -6.10
C GLN A 33 -2.43 31.30 -6.18
N LYS A 34 -1.93 30.35 -5.39
CA LYS A 34 -0.53 29.92 -5.43
C LYS A 34 -0.40 28.68 -6.29
N VAL A 35 0.41 28.74 -7.35
CA VAL A 35 0.64 27.63 -8.30
C VAL A 35 2.15 27.50 -8.52
N LEU A 36 2.71 26.30 -8.29
CA LEU A 36 4.16 26.03 -8.40
C LEU A 36 5.09 27.03 -7.68
N GLY A 37 4.62 27.58 -6.56
CA GLY A 37 5.39 28.57 -5.77
C GLY A 37 5.14 30.03 -6.17
N HIS A 38 4.54 30.29 -7.33
CA HIS A 38 4.16 31.62 -7.78
C HIS A 38 2.79 32.04 -7.24
N MET A 39 2.66 33.31 -6.87
CA MET A 39 1.40 33.91 -6.40
C MET A 39 0.74 34.69 -7.54
N PHE A 40 -0.40 34.19 -8.01
CA PHE A 40 -1.23 34.87 -8.99
C PHE A 40 -2.35 35.60 -8.28
N LYS A 41 -2.42 36.93 -8.45
CA LYS A 41 -3.43 37.77 -7.82
C LYS A 41 -4.16 38.58 -8.89
N HIS A 42 -5.48 38.57 -8.82
CA HIS A 42 -6.35 39.35 -9.69
C HIS A 42 -7.31 40.17 -8.82
N VAL A 43 -7.32 41.48 -9.07
CA VAL A 43 -8.12 42.47 -8.34
C VAL A 43 -9.09 43.09 -9.32
N MET A 44 -10.38 42.86 -9.12
CA MET A 44 -11.46 43.50 -9.87
C MET A 44 -12.08 44.59 -9.02
N THR A 45 -12.12 45.82 -9.52
CA THR A 45 -12.81 46.93 -8.87
C THR A 45 -13.99 47.38 -9.72
N SER A 46 -15.21 47.26 -9.19
CA SER A 46 -16.47 47.65 -9.85
C SER A 46 -17.04 48.90 -9.17
N GLY A 47 -17.15 49.99 -9.92
CA GLY A 47 -17.76 51.26 -9.47
C GLY A 47 -17.15 52.48 -10.17
N GLY A 48 -17.94 53.19 -10.98
CA GLY A 48 -17.51 54.39 -11.73
C GLY A 48 -16.70 54.08 -13.01
N ALA A 49 -15.68 53.23 -12.91
CA ALA A 49 -14.97 52.66 -14.06
C ALA A 49 -14.44 51.26 -13.67
N GLU A 50 -14.73 50.25 -14.47
CA GLU A 50 -14.22 48.89 -14.24
C GLU A 50 -12.70 48.88 -14.43
N LYS A 51 -11.99 48.37 -13.41
CA LYS A 51 -10.54 48.19 -13.45
C LYS A 51 -10.19 46.77 -13.03
N ASP A 52 -9.49 46.08 -13.91
CA ASP A 52 -8.89 44.77 -13.67
C ASP A 52 -7.38 44.95 -13.52
N GLU A 53 -6.84 44.57 -12.36
CA GLU A 53 -5.41 44.57 -12.09
C GLU A 53 -4.93 43.13 -11.88
N PHE A 54 -3.90 42.74 -12.63
CA PHE A 54 -3.31 41.40 -12.59
C PHE A 54 -1.90 41.48 -12.03
N PHE A 55 -1.57 40.57 -11.12
CA PHE A 55 -0.27 40.52 -10.46
C PHE A 55 0.28 39.09 -10.44
N ILE A 56 1.60 38.96 -10.63
CA ILE A 56 2.36 37.73 -10.42
C ILE A 56 3.48 38.04 -9.41
N ASP A 57 3.53 37.29 -8.31
CA ASP A 57 4.51 37.47 -7.23
C ASP A 57 4.60 38.91 -6.69
N GLY A 58 3.45 39.62 -6.69
CA GLY A 58 3.34 41.00 -6.24
C GLY A 58 3.67 42.07 -7.29
N TYR A 59 4.07 41.69 -8.50
CA TYR A 59 4.34 42.60 -9.61
C TYR A 59 3.14 42.70 -10.56
N ALA A 60 2.72 43.93 -10.89
CA ALA A 60 1.65 44.16 -11.84
C ALA A 60 2.07 43.75 -13.26
N VAL A 61 1.24 42.98 -13.95
CA VAL A 61 1.50 42.46 -15.30
C VAL A 61 0.29 42.68 -16.22
N PRO A 62 0.51 42.75 -17.56
CA PRO A 62 -0.59 42.77 -18.51
C PRO A 62 -1.43 41.48 -18.43
N LYS A 63 -2.74 41.60 -18.71
CA LYS A 63 -3.69 40.48 -18.71
C LYS A 63 -3.23 39.28 -19.52
N ASP A 64 -2.72 39.50 -20.73
CA ASP A 64 -2.28 38.41 -21.62
C ASP A 64 -1.06 37.65 -21.06
N ASN A 65 -0.17 38.36 -20.37
CA ASN A 65 0.98 37.75 -19.71
C ASN A 65 0.52 36.96 -18.48
N TYR A 66 -0.42 37.52 -17.71
CA TYR A 66 -1.04 36.84 -16.56
C TYR A 66 -1.69 35.52 -16.96
N THR A 67 -2.57 35.53 -17.97
CA THR A 67 -3.28 34.32 -18.42
C THR A 67 -2.31 33.27 -18.95
N THR A 68 -1.33 33.68 -19.76
CA THR A 68 -0.34 32.75 -20.33
C THR A 68 0.52 32.09 -19.25
N GLU A 69 1.06 32.85 -18.30
CA GLU A 69 1.89 32.30 -17.23
C GLU A 69 1.06 31.49 -16.22
N PHE A 70 -0.17 31.92 -15.93
CA PHE A 70 -1.09 31.15 -15.07
C PHE A 70 -1.46 29.81 -15.70
N GLU A 71 -1.84 29.79 -16.98
CA GLU A 71 -2.14 28.54 -17.69
C GLU A 71 -0.91 27.64 -17.79
N ARG A 72 0.27 28.20 -18.06
CA ARG A 72 1.52 27.42 -18.10
C ARG A 72 1.82 26.79 -16.75
N ALA A 73 1.71 27.57 -15.66
CA ALA A 73 1.96 27.09 -14.31
C ALA A 73 0.96 25.99 -13.90
N CYS A 74 -0.33 26.19 -14.21
CA CYS A 74 -1.38 25.19 -13.95
C CYS A 74 -1.16 23.90 -14.75
N ARG A 75 -0.83 23.99 -16.05
CA ARG A 75 -0.54 22.80 -16.88
C ARG A 75 0.66 22.03 -16.33
N LYS A 76 1.74 22.75 -15.99
CA LYS A 76 2.93 22.13 -15.42
C LYS A 76 2.66 21.47 -14.06
N GLU A 77 1.87 22.10 -13.20
CA GLU A 77 1.47 21.49 -11.92
C GLU A 77 0.67 20.20 -12.13
N GLN A 78 -0.25 20.19 -13.10
CA GLN A 78 -1.03 19.00 -13.45
C GLN A 78 -0.14 17.88 -14.02
N GLU A 79 0.81 18.22 -14.89
CA GLU A 79 1.79 17.28 -15.45
C GLU A 79 2.68 16.69 -14.35
N ASP A 80 3.23 17.54 -13.47
CA ASP A 80 4.07 17.11 -12.34
C ASP A 80 3.27 16.21 -11.38
N GLN A 81 2.01 16.57 -11.08
CA GLN A 81 1.13 15.73 -10.25
C GLN A 81 0.81 14.39 -10.92
N ALA A 82 0.54 14.37 -12.23
CA ALA A 82 0.28 13.14 -12.96
C ALA A 82 1.52 12.23 -12.99
N MET A 83 2.71 12.80 -13.18
CA MET A 83 3.98 12.07 -13.14
C MET A 83 4.23 11.46 -11.74
N LEU A 84 4.04 12.25 -10.68
CA LEU A 84 4.17 11.77 -9.30
C LEU A 84 3.19 10.64 -8.99
N GLN A 85 1.93 10.74 -9.44
CA GLN A 85 0.95 9.67 -9.27
C GLN A 85 1.37 8.39 -10.01
N GLN A 86 1.91 8.53 -11.24
CA GLN A 86 2.40 7.40 -12.02
C GLN A 86 3.61 6.73 -11.35
N GLU A 87 4.54 7.50 -10.81
CA GLU A 87 5.69 6.98 -10.05
C GLU A 87 5.25 6.26 -8.78
N GLN A 88 4.32 6.85 -8.02
CA GLN A 88 3.74 6.21 -6.84
C GLN A 88 3.05 4.89 -7.18
N LEU A 89 2.31 4.84 -8.29
CA LEU A 89 1.68 3.61 -8.76
C LEU A 89 2.72 2.55 -9.10
N ARG A 90 3.78 2.89 -9.85
CA ARG A 90 4.87 1.97 -10.18
C ARG A 90 5.57 1.45 -8.93
N ALA A 91 5.88 2.32 -7.97
CA ALA A 91 6.50 1.93 -6.71
C ALA A 91 5.60 0.96 -5.91
N ARG A 92 4.28 1.19 -5.88
CA ARG A 92 3.33 0.28 -5.22
C ARG A 92 3.28 -1.09 -5.88
N LEU A 93 3.29 -1.15 -7.21
CA LEU A 93 3.30 -2.42 -7.94
C LEU A 93 4.59 -3.20 -7.67
N GLN A 94 5.75 -2.54 -7.76
CA GLN A 94 7.04 -3.17 -7.44
C GLN A 94 7.10 -3.67 -5.99
N PHE A 95 6.57 -2.90 -5.04
CA PHE A 95 6.48 -3.31 -3.65
C PHE A 95 5.59 -4.55 -3.48
N ALA A 96 4.44 -4.59 -4.15
CA ALA A 96 3.54 -5.74 -4.09
C ALA A 96 4.22 -7.03 -4.60
N ASP A 97 4.95 -6.95 -5.72
CA ASP A 97 5.65 -8.09 -6.29
C ASP A 97 6.72 -8.65 -5.34
N VAL A 98 7.54 -7.76 -4.76
CA VAL A 98 8.60 -8.15 -3.79
C VAL A 98 7.98 -8.80 -2.55
N VAL A 99 6.89 -8.21 -2.03
CA VAL A 99 6.20 -8.74 -0.85
C VAL A 99 5.62 -10.13 -1.12
N GLN A 100 5.03 -10.36 -2.31
CA GLN A 100 4.51 -11.69 -2.67
C GLN A 100 5.61 -12.75 -2.69
N VAL A 101 6.77 -12.43 -3.27
CA VAL A 101 7.94 -13.33 -3.28
C VAL A 101 8.42 -13.63 -1.86
N GLU A 102 8.52 -12.62 -1.00
CA GLU A 102 8.93 -12.81 0.40
C GLU A 102 7.95 -13.68 1.20
N ILE A 103 6.64 -13.46 1.02
CA ILE A 103 5.61 -14.25 1.69
C ILE A 103 5.69 -15.71 1.23
N ALA A 104 5.74 -15.95 -0.08
CA ALA A 104 5.86 -17.29 -0.64
C ALA A 104 7.12 -18.01 -0.14
N ALA A 105 8.25 -17.31 -0.11
CA ALA A 105 9.51 -17.82 0.44
C ALA A 105 9.40 -18.19 1.92
N LYS A 106 8.80 -17.32 2.75
CA LYS A 106 8.61 -17.59 4.19
C LYS A 106 7.74 -18.84 4.42
N LEU A 107 6.63 -18.95 3.69
CA LEU A 107 5.73 -20.11 3.77
C LEU A 107 6.45 -21.41 3.36
N LEU A 108 7.16 -21.38 2.24
CA LEU A 108 7.90 -22.53 1.75
C LEU A 108 9.03 -22.96 2.71
N ASN A 109 9.78 -22.01 3.27
CA ASN A 109 10.81 -22.30 4.26
C ASN A 109 10.25 -22.92 5.55
N LYS A 110 9.06 -22.48 5.99
CA LYS A 110 8.37 -23.08 7.13
C LYS A 110 7.98 -24.53 6.85
N LEU A 111 7.38 -24.80 5.68
CA LEU A 111 7.02 -26.16 5.26
C LEU A 111 8.25 -27.05 5.11
N LEU A 112 9.33 -26.53 4.53
CA LEU A 112 10.60 -27.22 4.41
C LEU A 112 11.12 -27.65 5.78
N HIS A 113 11.17 -26.72 6.73
CA HIS A 113 11.64 -27.00 8.08
C HIS A 113 10.83 -28.12 8.74
N GLN A 114 9.50 -28.04 8.68
CA GLN A 114 8.61 -29.08 9.22
C GLN A 114 8.84 -30.43 8.54
N THR A 115 8.93 -30.45 7.21
CA THR A 115 9.16 -31.68 6.43
C THR A 115 10.51 -32.30 6.78
N THR A 116 11.57 -31.49 6.89
CA THR A 116 12.91 -31.97 7.26
C THR A 116 12.94 -32.54 8.68
N GLN A 117 12.25 -31.90 9.64
CA GLN A 117 12.13 -32.44 11.00
C GLN A 117 11.43 -33.80 11.03
N LEU A 118 10.32 -33.96 10.30
CA LEU A 118 9.60 -35.23 10.21
C LEU A 118 10.44 -36.31 9.53
N LEU A 119 11.10 -35.97 8.42
CA LEU A 119 12.02 -36.89 7.75
C LEU A 119 13.16 -37.31 8.68
N HIS A 120 13.68 -36.41 9.52
CA HIS A 120 14.72 -36.76 10.49
C HIS A 120 14.22 -37.77 11.52
N ARG A 121 12.99 -37.61 12.03
CA ARG A 121 12.36 -38.58 12.94
C ARG A 121 12.15 -39.95 12.28
N ILE A 122 11.69 -39.96 11.03
CA ILE A 122 11.45 -41.18 10.25
C ILE A 122 12.75 -41.92 9.95
N ASN A 123 13.86 -41.21 9.73
CA ASN A 123 15.18 -41.80 9.45
C ASN A 123 15.82 -42.51 10.66
N ASN A 124 15.11 -42.72 11.77
CA ASN A 124 15.59 -43.54 12.87
C ASN A 124 15.72 -45.01 12.41
N PRO A 125 16.93 -45.61 12.40
CA PRO A 125 17.14 -46.99 11.93
C PRO A 125 16.30 -48.03 12.68
N ALA A 126 15.91 -47.75 13.94
CA ALA A 126 15.06 -48.66 14.71
C ALA A 126 13.64 -48.79 14.11
N LEU A 127 13.13 -47.74 13.46
CA LEU A 127 11.79 -47.71 12.90
C LEU A 127 11.68 -48.37 11.53
N GLU A 128 12.80 -48.54 10.81
CA GLU A 128 12.82 -48.98 9.42
C GLU A 128 12.12 -50.34 9.21
N LYS A 129 12.28 -51.26 10.17
CA LYS A 129 11.64 -52.59 10.14
C LYS A 129 10.12 -52.56 10.30
N PHE A 130 9.57 -51.43 10.75
CA PHE A 130 8.16 -51.26 11.09
C PHE A 130 7.43 -50.31 10.16
N PHE A 131 8.11 -49.77 9.14
CA PHE A 131 7.53 -48.87 8.15
C PHE A 131 6.25 -49.45 7.53
N VAL A 132 5.21 -48.63 7.51
CA VAL A 132 3.90 -48.97 6.93
C VAL A 132 3.69 -48.08 5.72
N PHE A 133 3.84 -48.66 4.52
CA PHE A 133 3.61 -47.94 3.28
C PHE A 133 2.13 -48.01 2.87
N SER A 134 1.54 -46.88 2.51
CA SER A 134 0.15 -46.78 2.07
C SER A 134 -0.06 -45.59 1.13
N ASN A 135 -1.05 -45.69 0.24
CA ASN A 135 -1.39 -44.62 -0.72
C ASN A 135 -1.76 -43.29 -0.04
N ASN A 136 -2.24 -43.36 1.21
CA ASN A 136 -2.65 -42.19 1.99
C ASN A 136 -1.49 -41.55 2.77
N THR A 137 -0.31 -42.18 2.78
CA THR A 137 0.89 -41.71 3.50
C THR A 137 2.09 -41.69 2.56
N ILE A 138 3.04 -42.60 2.69
CA ILE A 138 4.13 -42.85 1.74
C ILE A 138 3.86 -44.19 1.07
N GLU A 139 3.84 -44.23 -0.25
CA GLU A 139 3.50 -45.40 -1.06
C GLU A 139 4.61 -46.45 -1.09
N SER A 140 5.87 -46.03 -1.00
CA SER A 140 7.02 -46.92 -1.08
C SER A 140 8.29 -46.33 -0.46
N SER A 141 9.27 -47.21 -0.19
CA SER A 141 10.61 -46.80 0.23
C SER A 141 11.29 -45.90 -0.82
N GLU A 142 11.05 -46.17 -2.10
CA GLU A 142 11.55 -45.32 -3.18
C GLU A 142 10.97 -43.91 -3.11
N GLN A 143 9.67 -43.76 -2.86
CA GLN A 143 9.04 -42.45 -2.71
C GLN A 143 9.61 -41.68 -1.50
N LEU A 144 9.88 -42.36 -0.39
CA LEU A 144 10.54 -41.75 0.78
C LEU A 144 11.95 -41.22 0.41
N LEU A 145 12.73 -42.02 -0.33
CA LEU A 145 14.06 -41.63 -0.77
C LEU A 145 14.01 -40.43 -1.73
N GLN A 146 13.09 -40.46 -2.70
CA GLN A 146 12.88 -39.36 -3.64
C GLN A 146 12.52 -38.06 -2.91
N LEU A 147 11.61 -38.12 -1.92
CA LEU A 147 11.22 -36.97 -1.11
C LEU A 147 12.42 -36.42 -0.29
N LYS A 148 13.24 -37.30 0.29
CA LYS A 148 14.45 -36.90 1.01
C LYS A 148 15.43 -36.15 0.10
N ASN A 149 15.68 -36.69 -1.09
CA ASN A 149 16.56 -36.04 -2.07
C ASN A 149 15.98 -34.70 -2.55
N PHE A 150 14.67 -34.65 -2.80
CA PHE A 150 13.97 -33.44 -3.21
C PHE A 150 14.08 -32.32 -2.15
N THR A 151 13.84 -32.63 -0.88
CA THR A 151 13.93 -31.63 0.21
C THR A 151 15.35 -31.11 0.40
N GLN A 152 16.38 -31.96 0.27
CA GLN A 152 17.77 -31.54 0.34
C GLN A 152 18.17 -30.58 -0.80
N GLN A 153 17.67 -30.83 -2.01
CA GLN A 153 17.93 -29.98 -3.18
C GLN A 153 17.06 -28.71 -3.21
N LEU A 154 16.01 -28.63 -2.38
CA LEU A 154 15.08 -27.50 -2.40
C LEU A 154 15.71 -26.22 -1.86
N ALA A 155 16.49 -26.28 -0.79
CA ALA A 155 17.06 -25.10 -0.14
C ALA A 155 17.84 -24.17 -1.12
N PRO A 156 18.80 -24.66 -1.92
CA PRO A 156 19.49 -23.81 -2.91
C PRO A 156 18.57 -23.36 -4.06
N SER A 157 17.58 -24.18 -4.43
CA SER A 157 16.58 -23.83 -5.47
C SER A 157 15.70 -22.67 -5.04
N VAL A 158 15.24 -22.67 -3.77
CA VAL A 158 14.43 -21.58 -3.18
C VAL A 158 15.22 -20.27 -3.17
N GLN A 159 16.47 -20.28 -2.73
CA GLN A 159 17.32 -19.09 -2.74
C GLN A 159 17.48 -18.49 -4.14
N LYS A 160 17.71 -19.34 -5.16
CA LYS A 160 17.81 -18.90 -6.56
C LYS A 160 16.51 -18.26 -7.05
N LYS A 161 15.34 -18.81 -6.67
CA LYS A 161 14.03 -18.27 -7.06
C LYS A 161 13.73 -16.92 -6.39
N ILE A 162 14.09 -16.78 -5.12
CA ILE A 162 13.99 -15.49 -4.40
C ILE A 162 14.84 -14.44 -5.11
N ALA A 163 16.09 -14.75 -5.44
CA ALA A 163 16.99 -13.81 -6.12
C ALA A 163 16.47 -13.36 -7.51
N ASN A 164 15.68 -14.22 -8.16
CA ASN A 164 15.09 -13.95 -9.47
C ASN A 164 13.68 -13.33 -9.40
N ASN A 165 13.14 -13.03 -8.21
CA ASN A 165 11.74 -12.62 -8.01
C ASN A 165 10.71 -13.57 -8.66
N ASP A 166 11.01 -14.87 -8.68
CA ASP A 166 10.19 -15.90 -9.34
C ASP A 166 9.06 -16.39 -8.40
N PHE A 167 7.99 -15.60 -8.28
CA PHE A 167 6.82 -15.95 -7.46
C PHE A 167 6.14 -17.24 -7.92
N GLU A 168 5.90 -17.39 -9.24
CA GLU A 168 5.23 -18.58 -9.78
C GLU A 168 6.01 -19.86 -9.47
N GLY A 169 7.33 -19.81 -9.61
CA GLY A 169 8.20 -20.92 -9.26
C GLY A 169 8.18 -21.25 -7.77
N LEU A 170 8.13 -20.24 -6.88
CA LEU A 170 7.99 -20.47 -5.44
C LEU A 170 6.62 -21.10 -5.11
N ASN A 171 5.54 -20.61 -5.72
CA ASN A 171 4.19 -21.14 -5.51
C ASN A 171 4.05 -22.59 -6.02
N LEU A 172 4.70 -22.92 -7.14
CA LEU A 172 4.75 -24.29 -7.64
C LEU A 172 5.51 -25.23 -6.70
N LEU A 173 6.58 -24.76 -6.05
CA LEU A 173 7.26 -25.54 -5.02
C LEU A 173 6.41 -25.70 -3.75
N TYR A 174 5.70 -24.64 -3.35
CA TYR A 174 4.78 -24.67 -2.21
C TYR A 174 3.70 -25.72 -2.40
N THR A 175 2.96 -25.70 -3.52
CA THR A 175 1.88 -26.66 -3.80
C THR A 175 2.35 -28.11 -3.85
N LYS A 176 3.59 -28.35 -4.32
CA LYS A 176 4.21 -29.68 -4.27
C LYS A 176 4.56 -30.13 -2.85
N LEU A 177 4.89 -29.20 -1.95
CA LEU A 177 5.36 -29.50 -0.60
C LEU A 177 4.23 -29.53 0.45
N GLU A 178 3.18 -28.74 0.27
CA GLU A 178 2.14 -28.43 1.27
C GLU A 178 1.50 -29.66 1.91
N ASN A 179 1.27 -30.72 1.13
CA ASN A 179 0.61 -31.94 1.62
C ASN A 179 1.55 -32.92 2.35
N TRP A 180 2.87 -32.75 2.19
CA TRP A 180 3.84 -33.72 2.73
C TRP A 180 3.93 -33.75 4.25
N PRO A 181 3.93 -32.62 4.99
CA PRO A 181 3.97 -32.66 6.45
C PRO A 181 2.88 -33.56 7.05
N THR A 182 1.64 -33.42 6.60
CA THR A 182 0.51 -34.23 7.07
C THR A 182 0.68 -35.71 6.70
N ARG A 183 1.12 -36.02 5.47
CA ARG A 183 1.38 -37.40 5.03
C ARG A 183 2.51 -38.06 5.83
N LEU A 184 3.59 -37.32 6.10
CA LEU A 184 4.74 -37.78 6.86
C LEU A 184 4.42 -37.99 8.34
N GLU A 185 3.65 -37.08 8.95
CA GLU A 185 3.18 -37.22 10.33
C GLU A 185 2.35 -38.49 10.47
N LYS A 186 1.41 -38.72 9.55
CA LYS A 186 0.59 -39.93 9.54
C LYS A 186 1.42 -41.20 9.31
N PHE A 187 2.39 -41.16 8.39
CA PHE A 187 3.34 -42.26 8.17
C PHE A 187 4.11 -42.61 9.45
N PHE A 188 4.60 -41.58 10.16
CA PHE A 188 5.31 -41.75 11.42
C PHE A 188 4.41 -42.39 12.48
N GLN A 189 3.19 -41.90 12.64
CA GLN A 189 2.21 -42.45 13.59
C GLN A 189 1.87 -43.92 13.27
N GLU A 190 1.61 -44.26 12.01
CA GLU A 190 1.32 -45.64 11.59
C GLU A 190 2.52 -46.57 11.82
N THR A 191 3.73 -46.07 11.54
CA THR A 191 4.99 -46.80 11.80
C THR A 191 5.21 -47.06 13.28
N VAL A 192 5.03 -46.05 14.15
CA VAL A 192 5.18 -46.20 15.60
C VAL A 192 4.13 -47.16 16.15
N GLN A 193 2.88 -47.08 15.70
CA GLN A 193 1.83 -48.03 16.10
C GLN A 193 2.15 -49.46 15.68
N SER A 194 2.67 -49.65 14.46
CA SER A 194 3.16 -50.95 13.97
C SER A 194 4.31 -51.47 14.83
N ALA A 195 5.25 -50.60 15.21
CA ALA A 195 6.37 -50.94 16.08
C ALA A 195 5.91 -51.36 17.49
N ILE A 196 4.98 -50.62 18.11
CA ILE A 196 4.41 -50.98 19.41
C ILE A 196 3.68 -52.33 19.36
N LYS A 197 2.94 -52.61 18.28
CA LYS A 197 2.19 -53.87 18.13
C LYS A 197 3.06 -55.09 17.85
N LYS A 198 4.20 -54.90 17.20
CA LYS A 198 5.08 -55.99 16.73
C LYS A 198 6.36 -56.16 17.54
N SER A 199 6.69 -55.20 18.41
CA SER A 199 7.90 -55.26 19.21
C SER A 199 7.65 -56.01 20.52
N ASP A 200 8.31 -57.15 20.67
CA ASP A 200 8.41 -57.87 21.95
C ASP A 200 9.55 -57.32 22.83
N ASP A 201 10.32 -56.34 22.32
CA ASP A 201 11.45 -55.73 23.01
C ASP A 201 10.99 -54.54 23.87
N THR A 202 10.97 -54.77 25.17
CA THR A 202 10.61 -53.76 26.19
C THR A 202 11.51 -52.51 26.17
N VAL A 203 12.77 -52.63 25.74
CA VAL A 203 13.70 -51.49 25.64
C VAL A 203 13.30 -50.61 24.46
N MET A 204 13.03 -51.24 23.30
CA MET A 204 12.56 -50.55 22.11
C MET A 204 11.18 -49.88 22.35
N LEU A 205 10.26 -50.57 23.03
CA LEU A 205 8.97 -50.00 23.44
C LEU A 205 9.13 -48.74 24.29
N LYS A 206 10.10 -48.73 25.22
CA LYS A 206 10.38 -47.56 26.06
C LYS A 206 10.94 -46.38 25.25
N GLU A 207 11.83 -46.64 24.28
CA GLU A 207 12.33 -45.61 23.37
C GLU A 207 11.23 -45.05 22.46
N LEU A 208 10.36 -45.91 21.93
CA LEU A 208 9.21 -45.53 21.12
C LEU A 208 8.21 -44.68 21.92
N LEU A 209 7.90 -45.08 23.15
CA LEU A 209 7.04 -44.30 24.05
C LEU A 209 7.65 -42.96 24.41
N LYS A 210 8.98 -42.87 24.56
CA LYS A 210 9.68 -41.60 24.78
C LYS A 210 9.53 -40.67 23.57
N LEU A 211 9.73 -41.19 22.36
CA LEU A 211 9.53 -40.44 21.11
C LEU A 211 8.08 -39.94 20.95
N VAL A 212 7.10 -40.70 21.44
CA VAL A 212 5.69 -40.29 21.47
C VAL A 212 5.39 -39.29 22.58
N SER A 213 6.01 -39.40 23.77
CA SER A 213 5.78 -38.47 24.88
C SER A 213 6.37 -37.08 24.66
N GLU A 214 7.37 -36.96 23.80
CA GLU A 214 7.94 -35.66 23.37
C GLU A 214 7.04 -34.95 22.33
N LEU A 215 5.88 -35.52 21.96
CA LEU A 215 4.86 -34.91 21.10
C LEU A 215 3.77 -34.13 21.86
N SER A 216 3.67 -34.28 23.19
CA SER A 216 2.71 -33.55 24.04
C SER A 216 3.36 -32.38 24.77
#